data_AF-C0BE98-F1
#
_entry.id   AF-C0BE98-F1
#
_cell.length_a   1.000
_cell.length_b   1.000
_cell.length_c   1.000
_cell.angle_alpha   90.00
_cell.angle_beta   90.00
_cell.angle_gamma   90.00
#
_symmetry.space_group_name_H-M   'P 1'
#
loop_
_entity.id
_entity.type
_entity.pdbx_description
1 polymer ?
#
loop_
_entity_poly.entity_id
_entity_poly.type
_entity_poly.pdbx_seq_one_letter_code
_entity_poly.pdbx_strand_id
1 'polypeptide(L)'
;MEELESCLSGLLSTLKKNREHVPLEVLKTQYKQPYEELVRNINLTASAYAKSVLLHRLVLNPDADVEEQCTVINQMIQTSGMLKRISSCMSKTYDVGQIYPLILELRHMVEQALWPYVNQATCLVADLDDIEKEPTIYNFLTHEVYENDTWIHREIDLRWKLLVHLTPEQRESVPPANHSMNGGIYHERTTI
;
A
#
# COMPACT_ATOMS: atom_id res chain seq x y z
N MET A 1 5.13 -12.67 -4.24
CA MET A 1 4.13 -11.78 -4.88
C MET A 1 3.80 -12.29 -6.27
N GLU A 2 4.82 -12.56 -7.10
CA GLU A 2 4.68 -13.12 -8.45
C GLU A 2 3.87 -14.43 -8.53
N GLU A 3 4.03 -15.35 -7.56
CA GLU A 3 3.27 -16.60 -7.53
C GLU A 3 1.75 -16.38 -7.39
N LEU A 4 1.33 -15.42 -6.56
CA LEU A 4 -0.09 -15.08 -6.38
C LEU A 4 -0.66 -14.41 -7.63
N GLU A 5 0.13 -13.56 -8.27
CA GLU A 5 -0.23 -12.91 -9.53
C GLU A 5 -0.42 -13.93 -10.66
N SER A 6 0.55 -14.82 -10.83
CA SER A 6 0.51 -15.89 -11.82
C SER A 6 -0.68 -16.84 -11.59
N CYS A 7 -0.90 -17.25 -10.34
CA CYS A 7 -2.05 -18.07 -9.95
C CYS A 7 -3.38 -17.37 -10.26
N LEU A 8 -3.51 -16.10 -9.88
CA LEU A 8 -4.73 -15.33 -10.14
C LEU A 8 -4.98 -15.17 -11.66
N SER A 9 -3.92 -14.87 -12.42
CA SER A 9 -3.97 -14.77 -13.88
C SER A 9 -4.45 -16.08 -14.52
N GLY A 10 -3.93 -17.23 -14.07
CA GLY A 10 -4.37 -18.55 -14.54
C GLY A 10 -5.86 -18.83 -14.24
N LEU A 11 -6.32 -18.49 -13.04
CA LEU A 11 -7.72 -18.65 -12.65
C LEU A 11 -8.66 -17.73 -13.44
N LEU A 12 -8.28 -16.46 -13.65
CA LEU A 12 -9.05 -15.50 -14.45
C LEU A 12 -9.11 -15.89 -15.92
N SER A 13 -8.00 -16.39 -16.48
CA SER A 13 -7.95 -16.95 -17.83
C SER A 13 -8.90 -18.14 -17.99
N THR A 14 -8.96 -19.03 -16.98
CA THR A 14 -9.91 -20.14 -16.96
C THR A 14 -11.36 -19.65 -16.90
N LEU A 15 -11.66 -18.67 -16.04
CA LEU A 15 -13.00 -18.09 -15.93
C LEU A 15 -13.44 -17.40 -17.22
N LYS A 16 -12.53 -16.67 -17.88
CA LYS A 16 -12.78 -16.03 -19.17
C LYS A 16 -13.15 -17.06 -20.23
N LYS A 17 -12.34 -18.11 -20.40
CA LYS A 17 -12.64 -19.20 -21.34
C LYS A 17 -13.99 -19.85 -21.07
N ASN A 18 -14.31 -20.12 -19.79
CA ASN A 18 -15.60 -20.68 -19.42
C ASN A 18 -16.77 -19.77 -19.85
N ARG A 19 -16.65 -18.45 -19.63
CA ARG A 19 -17.69 -17.47 -19.98
C ARG A 19 -17.84 -17.24 -21.48
N GLU A 20 -16.77 -17.41 -22.25
CA GLU A 20 -16.78 -17.28 -23.71
C GLU A 20 -17.39 -18.51 -24.41
N HIS A 21 -17.18 -19.71 -23.85
CA HIS A 21 -17.56 -20.98 -24.51
C HIS A 21 -18.80 -21.65 -23.93
N VAL A 22 -19.21 -21.30 -22.71
CA VAL A 22 -20.34 -21.94 -22.02
C VAL A 22 -21.33 -20.89 -21.52
N PRO A 23 -22.63 -20.98 -21.88
CA PRO A 23 -23.64 -20.07 -21.36
C PRO A 23 -23.67 -20.05 -19.84
N LEU A 24 -23.91 -18.87 -19.25
CA LEU A 24 -23.90 -18.69 -17.80
C LEU A 24 -24.86 -19.62 -17.07
N GLU A 25 -26.04 -19.87 -17.63
CA GLU A 25 -27.03 -20.77 -17.04
C GLU A 25 -26.49 -22.20 -16.92
N VAL A 26 -25.77 -22.67 -17.93
CA VAL A 26 -25.15 -24.02 -17.92
C VAL A 26 -24.02 -24.07 -16.89
N LEU A 27 -23.22 -23.01 -16.77
CA LEU A 27 -22.18 -22.89 -15.73
C LEU A 27 -22.77 -22.92 -14.31
N LYS A 28 -23.93 -22.29 -14.10
CA LYS A 28 -24.59 -22.21 -12.79
C LYS A 28 -25.49 -23.40 -12.44
N THR A 29 -25.79 -24.27 -13.41
CA THR A 29 -26.65 -25.44 -13.20
C THR A 29 -25.85 -26.73 -13.35
N GLN A 30 -25.48 -27.10 -14.57
CA GLN A 30 -24.81 -28.35 -14.88
C GLN A 30 -23.36 -28.39 -14.37
N TYR A 31 -22.63 -27.28 -14.46
CA TYR A 31 -21.26 -27.15 -13.96
C TYR A 31 -21.16 -26.34 -12.66
N LYS A 32 -22.24 -26.32 -11.86
CA LYS A 32 -22.36 -25.44 -10.69
C LYS A 32 -21.17 -25.56 -9.73
N GLN A 33 -20.85 -26.77 -9.29
CA GLN A 33 -19.80 -27.01 -8.30
C GLN A 33 -18.40 -26.53 -8.78
N PRO A 34 -17.88 -26.97 -9.94
CA PRO A 34 -16.57 -26.49 -10.41
C PRO A 34 -16.57 -24.99 -10.73
N TYR A 35 -17.70 -24.42 -11.16
CA TYR A 35 -17.81 -22.98 -11.39
C TYR A 35 -17.77 -22.17 -10.08
N GLU A 36 -18.52 -22.59 -9.06
CA GLU A 36 -18.51 -21.95 -7.73
C GLU A 36 -17.14 -22.09 -7.05
N GLU A 37 -16.48 -23.24 -7.19
CA GLU A 37 -15.13 -23.44 -6.69
C GLU A 37 -14.11 -22.53 -7.38
N LEU A 38 -14.18 -22.39 -8.71
CA LEU A 38 -13.35 -21.46 -9.46
C LEU A 38 -13.53 -20.02 -8.98
N VAL A 39 -14.78 -19.56 -8.82
CA VAL A 39 -15.09 -18.20 -8.33
C VAL A 39 -14.57 -18.01 -6.90
N ARG A 40 -14.73 -19.01 -6.03
CA ARG A 40 -14.21 -18.98 -4.66
C ARG A 40 -12.68 -18.86 -4.66
N ASN A 41 -11.98 -19.67 -5.46
CA ASN A 41 -10.53 -19.64 -5.56
C ASN A 41 -10.04 -18.31 -6.12
N ILE A 42 -10.71 -17.74 -7.12
CA ILE A 42 -10.41 -16.38 -7.62
C ILE A 42 -10.52 -15.36 -6.49
N ASN A 43 -11.61 -15.37 -5.72
CA ASN A 43 -11.80 -14.39 -4.65
C ASN A 43 -10.76 -14.54 -3.52
N LEU A 44 -10.38 -15.77 -3.17
CA LEU A 44 -9.35 -16.03 -2.17
C LEU A 44 -7.97 -15.57 -2.67
N THR A 45 -7.59 -15.95 -3.89
CA THR A 45 -6.29 -15.57 -4.48
C THR A 45 -6.22 -14.07 -4.72
N ALA A 46 -7.28 -13.43 -5.19
CA ALA A 46 -7.35 -11.96 -5.36
C ALA A 46 -7.21 -11.24 -4.02
N SER A 47 -7.87 -11.73 -2.97
CA SER A 47 -7.73 -11.17 -1.63
C SER A 47 -6.32 -11.32 -1.08
N ALA A 48 -5.69 -12.49 -1.27
CA ALA A 48 -4.31 -12.73 -0.86
C ALA A 48 -3.31 -11.85 -1.65
N TYR A 49 -3.48 -11.75 -2.97
CA TYR A 49 -2.68 -10.88 -3.83
C TYR A 49 -2.80 -9.42 -3.41
N ALA A 50 -4.03 -8.90 -3.28
CA ALA A 50 -4.27 -7.53 -2.86
C ALA A 50 -3.67 -7.23 -1.48
N LYS A 51 -3.83 -8.14 -0.49
CA LYS A 51 -3.18 -8.01 0.83
C LYS A 51 -1.66 -7.99 0.70
N SER A 52 -1.08 -8.85 -0.14
CA SER A 52 0.38 -8.90 -0.31
C SER A 52 0.92 -7.60 -0.88
N VAL A 53 0.23 -6.96 -1.83
CA VAL A 53 0.62 -5.67 -2.40
C VAL A 53 0.38 -4.53 -1.41
N LEU A 54 -0.77 -4.51 -0.75
CA LEU A 54 -1.15 -3.48 0.22
C LEU A 54 -0.17 -3.43 1.41
N LEU A 55 0.20 -4.59 1.96
CA LEU A 55 1.03 -4.70 3.16
C LEU A 55 2.53 -4.67 2.85
N HIS A 56 2.93 -4.74 1.58
CA HIS A 56 4.35 -4.81 1.23
C HIS A 56 5.08 -3.53 1.65
N ARG A 57 5.94 -3.63 2.66
CA ARG A 57 6.67 -2.48 3.24
C ARG A 57 5.74 -1.35 3.69
N LEU A 58 4.53 -1.70 4.15
CA LEU A 58 3.66 -0.73 4.80
C LEU A 58 4.31 -0.31 6.12
N VAL A 59 4.51 1.00 6.30
CA VAL A 59 5.16 1.54 7.49
C VAL A 59 4.11 1.67 8.59
N LEU A 60 4.38 1.05 9.74
CA LEU A 60 3.60 1.19 10.97
C LEU A 60 4.50 1.83 12.01
N ASN A 61 3.91 2.63 12.89
CA ASN A 61 4.64 3.18 14.02
C ASN A 61 4.68 2.13 15.14
N PRO A 62 5.87 1.61 15.53
CA PRO A 62 6.00 0.62 16.60
C PRO A 62 5.69 1.19 17.99
N ASP A 63 5.76 2.50 18.16
CA ASP A 63 5.50 3.19 19.44
C ASP A 63 4.00 3.52 19.63
N ALA A 64 3.18 3.30 18.60
CA ALA A 64 1.73 3.52 18.64
C ALA A 64 0.96 2.21 18.82
N ASP A 65 -0.29 2.30 19.29
CA ASP A 65 -1.14 1.13 19.47
C ASP A 65 -1.40 0.42 18.13
N VAL A 66 -1.15 -0.89 18.10
CA VAL A 66 -1.26 -1.70 16.89
C VAL A 66 -2.72 -1.94 16.51
N GLU A 67 -3.61 -2.09 17.49
CA GLU A 67 -5.03 -2.32 17.26
C GLU A 67 -5.71 -1.07 16.68
N GLU A 68 -5.31 0.11 17.14
CA GLU A 68 -5.74 1.40 16.60
C GLU A 68 -5.31 1.56 15.12
N GLN A 69 -4.03 1.31 14.82
CA GLN A 69 -3.54 1.35 13.44
C GLN A 69 -4.24 0.31 12.54
N CYS A 70 -4.50 -0.91 13.05
CA CYS A 70 -5.28 -1.91 12.34
C CYS A 70 -6.73 -1.47 12.10
N THR A 71 -7.34 -0.78 13.06
CA THR A 71 -8.68 -0.22 12.93
C THR A 71 -8.73 0.82 11.81
N VAL A 72 -7.75 1.72 11.75
CA VAL A 72 -7.63 2.73 10.70
C VAL A 72 -7.46 2.10 9.32
N ILE A 73 -6.58 1.10 9.18
CA ILE A 73 -6.41 0.36 7.92
C ILE A 73 -7.73 -0.27 7.47
N ASN A 74 -8.40 -0.99 8.36
CA ASN A 74 -9.64 -1.67 8.05
C ASN A 74 -10.76 -0.68 7.69
N GLN A 75 -10.89 0.41 8.44
CA GLN A 75 -11.87 1.45 8.17
C GLN A 75 -11.62 2.11 6.80
N MET A 76 -10.37 2.39 6.46
CA MET A 76 -10.00 2.95 5.16
C MET A 76 -10.34 1.99 4.01
N ILE A 77 -10.03 0.71 4.15
CA ILE A 77 -10.40 -0.31 3.16
C ILE A 77 -11.92 -0.37 2.97
N GLN A 78 -12.71 -0.34 4.05
CA GLN A 78 -14.17 -0.43 3.97
C GLN A 78 -14.82 0.83 3.37
N THR A 79 -14.30 2.01 3.70
CA THR A 79 -14.91 3.29 3.31
C THR A 79 -14.44 3.81 1.95
N SER A 80 -13.26 3.39 1.48
CA SER A 80 -12.68 3.83 0.19
C SER A 80 -13.49 3.45 -1.05
N GLY A 81 -14.37 2.44 -0.96
CA GLY A 81 -15.08 1.88 -2.12
C GLY A 81 -14.18 1.10 -3.10
N MET A 82 -12.87 0.97 -2.81
CA MET A 82 -11.89 0.36 -3.72
C MET A 82 -12.13 -1.13 -3.93
N LEU A 83 -12.60 -1.85 -2.92
CA LEU A 83 -12.95 -3.28 -3.05
C LEU A 83 -13.98 -3.51 -4.16
N LYS A 84 -14.99 -2.63 -4.29
CA LYS A 84 -16.00 -2.71 -5.36
C LYS A 84 -15.39 -2.41 -6.72
N ARG A 85 -14.48 -1.42 -6.81
CA ARG A 85 -13.78 -1.07 -8.06
C ARG A 85 -12.87 -2.22 -8.53
N ILE A 86 -12.09 -2.80 -7.62
CA ILE A 86 -11.22 -3.96 -7.87
C ILE A 86 -12.06 -5.15 -8.36
N SER A 87 -13.13 -5.50 -7.65
CA SER A 87 -14.04 -6.59 -8.03
C SER A 87 -14.70 -6.36 -9.39
N SER A 88 -15.13 -5.11 -9.67
CA SER A 88 -15.72 -4.75 -10.96
C SER A 88 -14.71 -4.81 -12.10
N CYS A 89 -13.47 -4.36 -11.89
CA CYS A 89 -12.39 -4.49 -12.87
C CYS A 89 -12.14 -5.97 -13.20
N MET A 90 -11.87 -6.78 -12.17
CA MET A 90 -11.57 -8.21 -12.30
C MET A 90 -12.64 -8.98 -13.08
N SER A 91 -13.92 -8.71 -12.82
CA SER A 91 -15.05 -9.39 -13.47
C SER A 91 -15.30 -8.96 -14.92
N LYS A 92 -14.76 -7.81 -15.36
CA LYS A 92 -14.91 -7.27 -16.72
C LYS A 92 -13.70 -7.55 -17.59
N THR A 93 -12.50 -7.42 -17.02
CA THR A 93 -11.24 -7.45 -17.79
C THR A 93 -10.57 -8.82 -17.74
N TYR A 94 -10.77 -9.58 -16.66
CA TYR A 94 -10.06 -10.83 -16.37
C TYR A 94 -8.53 -10.65 -16.39
N ASP A 95 -8.05 -9.45 -16.06
CA ASP A 95 -6.67 -9.03 -16.24
C ASP A 95 -6.11 -8.48 -14.93
N VAL A 96 -5.09 -9.17 -14.38
CA VAL A 96 -4.43 -8.76 -13.13
C VAL A 96 -3.67 -7.45 -13.28
N GLY A 97 -3.11 -7.18 -14.47
CA GLY A 97 -2.39 -5.93 -14.74
C GLY A 97 -3.29 -4.70 -14.63
N GLN A 98 -4.59 -4.83 -14.88
CA GLN A 98 -5.57 -3.75 -14.68
C GLN A 98 -6.11 -3.65 -13.26
N ILE A 99 -5.93 -4.70 -12.45
CA ILE A 99 -6.29 -4.68 -11.02
C ILE A 99 -5.17 -4.04 -10.20
N TYR A 100 -3.91 -4.26 -10.57
CA TYR A 100 -2.74 -3.79 -9.83
C TYR A 100 -2.74 -2.27 -9.52
N PRO A 101 -3.00 -1.36 -10.49
CA PRO A 101 -3.09 0.08 -10.20
C PRO A 101 -4.18 0.45 -9.19
N LEU A 102 -5.31 -0.28 -9.19
CA LEU A 102 -6.38 -0.06 -8.21
C LEU A 102 -5.96 -0.50 -6.80
N ILE A 103 -5.13 -1.53 -6.68
CA ILE A 103 -4.58 -1.94 -5.39
C ILE A 103 -3.57 -0.90 -4.89
N LEU A 104 -2.74 -0.34 -5.79
CA LEU A 104 -1.81 0.75 -5.44
C LEU A 104 -2.54 2.03 -5.00
N GLU A 105 -3.66 2.36 -5.64
CA GLU A 105 -4.52 3.46 -5.24
C GLU A 105 -5.11 3.22 -3.83
N LEU A 106 -5.60 2.01 -3.54
CA LEU A 106 -6.07 1.66 -2.19
C LEU A 106 -4.94 1.72 -1.15
N ARG A 107 -3.75 1.24 -1.52
CA ARG A 107 -2.55 1.32 -0.67
C ARG A 107 -2.23 2.77 -0.33
N HIS A 108 -2.28 3.67 -1.32
CA HIS A 108 -2.05 5.08 -1.09
C HIS A 108 -3.01 5.66 -0.04
N MET A 109 -4.32 5.35 -0.17
CA MET A 109 -5.31 5.81 0.80
C MET A 109 -5.02 5.28 2.22
N VAL A 110 -4.55 4.04 2.33
CA VAL A 110 -4.14 3.45 3.62
C VAL A 110 -2.90 4.15 4.18
N GLU A 111 -1.89 4.43 3.37
CA GLU A 111 -0.68 5.17 3.78
C GLU A 111 -1.03 6.57 4.28
N GLN A 112 -1.95 7.28 3.60
CA GLN A 112 -2.45 8.58 4.04
C GLN A 112 -3.21 8.49 5.37
N ALA A 113 -4.03 7.45 5.55
CA ALA A 113 -4.74 7.23 6.80
C ALA A 113 -3.80 6.91 7.97
N LEU A 114 -2.67 6.26 7.70
CA LEU A 114 -1.64 5.94 8.69
C LEU A 114 -0.67 7.10 8.96
N TRP A 115 -0.67 8.14 8.13
CA TRP A 115 0.25 9.27 8.27
C TRP A 115 0.30 9.86 9.68
N PRO A 116 -0.82 10.09 10.40
CA PRO A 116 -0.76 10.63 11.75
C PRO A 116 0.12 9.82 12.72
N TYR A 117 0.19 8.50 12.56
CA TYR A 117 1.04 7.62 13.37
C TYR A 117 2.49 7.68 12.89
N VAL A 118 2.72 7.58 11.57
CA VAL A 118 4.07 7.67 10.98
C VAL A 118 4.72 9.02 11.30
N ASN A 119 3.93 10.09 11.26
CA ASN A 119 4.39 11.45 11.50
C ASN A 119 4.81 11.68 12.95
N GLN A 120 4.46 10.81 13.92
CA GLN A 120 4.96 10.92 15.30
C GLN A 120 6.48 10.73 15.38
N ALA A 121 7.04 9.97 14.43
CA ALA A 121 8.46 9.76 14.27
C ALA A 121 9.15 10.86 13.44
N THR A 122 8.44 11.92 13.05
CA THR A 122 9.05 13.09 12.41
C THR A 122 9.66 14.02 13.46
N CYS A 123 10.87 14.52 13.19
CA CYS A 123 11.56 15.51 14.01
C CYS A 123 12.32 16.52 13.13
N LEU A 124 12.84 17.58 13.76
CA LEU A 124 13.90 18.40 13.17
C LEU A 124 15.26 17.87 13.62
N VAL A 125 16.21 17.84 12.70
CA VAL A 125 17.60 17.43 12.92
C VAL A 125 18.48 18.64 12.67
N ALA A 126 19.06 19.19 13.74
CA ALA A 126 20.01 20.29 13.67
C ALA A 126 21.46 19.74 13.77
N ASP A 127 22.33 20.26 12.92
CA ASP A 127 23.74 19.89 12.89
C ASP A 127 24.51 20.67 13.96
N LEU A 128 25.13 19.99 14.92
CA LEU A 128 25.91 20.69 15.95
C LEU A 128 27.31 21.10 15.46
N ASP A 129 27.80 20.50 14.37
CA ASP A 129 29.04 20.94 13.73
C ASP A 129 28.81 22.18 12.83
N ASP A 130 27.55 22.43 12.43
CA ASP A 130 27.14 23.56 11.57
C ASP A 130 25.83 24.16 12.07
N ILE A 131 25.91 24.88 13.19
CA ILE A 131 24.74 25.41 13.92
C ILE A 131 23.94 26.46 13.14
N GLU A 132 24.55 27.09 12.13
CA GLU A 132 23.91 28.10 11.28
C GLU A 132 23.05 27.45 10.19
N LYS A 133 23.24 26.16 9.92
CA LYS A 133 22.45 25.42 8.95
C LYS A 133 21.03 25.20 9.47
N GLU A 134 20.06 25.45 8.61
CA GLU A 134 18.66 25.23 8.93
C GLU A 134 18.40 23.74 9.28
N PRO A 135 17.67 23.46 10.38
CA PRO A 135 17.34 22.09 10.75
C PRO A 135 16.56 21.38 9.66
N THR A 136 16.91 20.12 9.42
CA THR A 136 16.26 19.29 8.41
C THR A 136 15.08 18.53 9.02
N ILE A 137 13.92 18.52 8.37
CA ILE A 137 12.80 17.66 8.75
C ILE A 137 13.14 16.23 8.34
N TYR A 138 13.08 15.31 9.29
CA TYR A 138 13.44 13.90 9.09
C TYR A 138 12.42 12.98 9.76
N ASN A 139 12.05 11.89 9.09
CA ASN A 139 11.20 10.84 9.66
C ASN A 139 12.02 9.57 9.92
N PHE A 140 12.05 9.13 11.18
CA PHE A 140 12.83 7.96 11.60
C PHE A 140 12.32 6.62 11.05
N LEU A 141 11.02 6.52 10.76
CA LEU A 141 10.42 5.27 10.30
C LEU A 141 10.62 5.07 8.81
N THR A 142 10.54 6.15 8.02
CA THR A 142 10.72 6.08 6.56
C THR A 142 12.16 6.29 6.11
N HIS A 143 13.02 6.81 7.00
CA HIS A 143 14.38 7.25 6.68
C HIS A 143 14.40 8.30 5.57
N GLU A 144 13.50 9.27 5.68
CA GLU A 144 13.33 10.31 4.68
C GLU A 144 13.52 11.69 5.25
N VAL A 145 14.06 12.54 4.40
CA VAL A 145 14.23 13.96 4.61
C VAL A 145 13.19 14.71 3.79
N TYR A 146 12.56 15.72 4.37
CA TYR A 146 11.69 16.61 3.62
C TYR A 146 12.48 17.81 3.10
N GLU A 147 12.63 17.88 1.77
CA GLU A 147 13.37 18.92 1.04
C GLU A 147 12.64 19.25 -0.27
N ASN A 148 12.58 20.54 -0.63
CA ASN A 148 11.93 21.00 -1.88
C ASN A 148 10.52 20.43 -2.08
N ASP A 149 9.69 20.58 -1.04
CA ASP A 149 8.31 20.11 -0.96
C ASP A 149 8.11 18.59 -1.13
N THR A 150 9.18 17.79 -0.99
CA THR A 150 9.17 16.34 -1.26
C THR A 150 9.90 15.56 -0.18
N TRP A 151 9.39 14.37 0.16
CA TRP A 151 10.08 13.39 0.98
C TRP A 151 11.07 12.57 0.14
N ILE A 152 12.34 12.55 0.57
CA ILE A 152 13.44 11.92 -0.14
C ILE A 152 14.14 10.94 0.81
N HIS A 153 14.24 9.67 0.41
CA HIS A 153 14.98 8.68 1.17
C HIS A 153 16.45 9.08 1.29
N ARG A 154 16.90 9.24 2.54
CA ARG A 154 18.27 9.63 2.90
C ARG A 154 18.54 9.21 4.33
N GLU A 155 19.45 8.26 4.50
CA GLU A 155 20.00 7.97 5.81
C GLU A 155 20.86 9.16 6.28
N ILE A 156 20.62 9.61 7.51
CA ILE A 156 21.41 10.67 8.16
C ILE A 156 22.26 10.04 9.26
N ASP A 157 23.54 10.41 9.32
CA ASP A 157 24.37 10.14 10.50
C ASP A 157 23.93 11.08 11.64
N LEU A 158 23.33 10.48 12.67
CA LEU A 158 22.76 11.20 13.80
C LEU A 158 23.80 11.52 14.88
N ARG A 159 25.06 11.09 14.71
CA ARG A 159 26.12 11.46 15.64
C ARG A 159 26.29 12.98 15.62
N TRP A 160 26.33 13.54 16.82
CA TRP A 160 26.48 14.98 17.02
C TRP A 160 25.38 15.82 16.36
N LYS A 161 24.16 15.29 16.29
CA LYS A 161 22.95 16.04 15.89
C LYS A 161 22.05 16.29 17.09
N LEU A 162 21.38 17.44 17.10
CA LEU A 162 20.29 17.73 18.04
C LEU A 162 18.96 17.35 17.38
N LEU A 163 18.18 16.51 18.06
CA LEU A 163 16.86 16.09 17.62
C LEU A 163 15.80 16.90 18.37
N VAL A 164 14.94 17.59 17.62
CA VAL A 164 13.82 18.37 18.18
C VAL A 164 12.52 17.70 17.77
N HIS A 165 11.84 17.11 18.74
CA HIS A 165 10.52 16.51 18.53
C HIS A 165 9.44 17.59 18.40
N LEU A 166 8.52 17.37 17.47
CA LEU A 166 7.45 18.30 17.16
C LEU A 166 6.28 18.13 18.15
N THR A 167 5.68 19.24 18.57
CA THR A 167 4.40 19.23 19.28
C THR A 167 3.27 18.77 18.35
N PRO A 168 2.10 18.34 18.87
CA PRO A 168 0.96 17.95 18.04
C PRO A 168 0.58 19.02 17.01
N GLU A 169 0.55 20.31 17.41
CA GLU A 169 0.19 21.42 16.52
C GLU A 169 1.23 21.62 15.41
N GLN A 170 2.51 21.45 15.72
CA GLN A 170 3.58 21.55 14.72
C GLN A 170 3.51 20.41 13.70
N ARG A 171 3.07 19.21 14.12
CA ARG A 171 2.94 18.04 13.23
C ARG A 171 1.85 18.22 12.18
N GLU A 172 0.82 19.02 12.44
CA GLU A 172 -0.23 19.33 11.46
C GLU A 172 0.32 20.06 10.23
N SER A 173 1.42 20.81 10.38
CA SER A 173 2.09 21.49 9.28
C SER A 173 3.00 20.58 8.45
N VAL A 174 3.27 19.35 8.91
CA VAL A 174 4.13 18.39 8.21
C VAL A 174 3.29 17.64 7.16
N PRO A 175 3.61 17.78 5.87
CA PRO A 175 2.83 17.16 4.81
C PRO A 175 3.07 15.64 4.77
N PRO A 176 2.03 14.85 4.43
CA PRO A 176 2.17 13.42 4.27
C PRO A 176 3.07 13.05 3.09
N ALA A 177 3.76 11.93 3.26
CA ALA A 177 4.58 11.39 2.19
C ALA A 177 3.73 10.73 1.09
N ASN A 178 3.97 11.13 -0.16
CA ASN A 178 3.21 10.67 -1.34
C ASN A 178 3.95 9.54 -2.08
N HIS A 179 4.20 8.41 -1.42
CA HIS A 179 4.99 7.31 -2.00
C HIS A 179 4.35 6.64 -3.22
N SER A 180 3.01 6.56 -3.25
CA SER A 180 2.30 5.73 -4.24
C SER A 180 2.01 6.43 -5.59
N MET A 181 2.07 7.77 -5.68
CA MET A 181 1.77 8.50 -6.93
C MET A 181 2.99 8.78 -7.82
N ASN A 182 4.21 8.76 -7.26
CA ASN A 182 5.41 9.19 -7.97
C ASN A 182 6.11 8.10 -8.77
N GLY A 183 5.37 7.09 -9.28
CA GLY A 183 5.93 6.07 -10.16
C GLY A 183 7.20 5.41 -9.61
N GLY A 184 7.38 5.46 -8.28
CA GLY A 184 8.49 4.87 -7.56
C GLY A 184 8.26 3.39 -7.62
N ILE A 185 8.73 2.81 -8.71
CA ILE A 185 8.71 1.38 -8.92
C ILE A 185 9.30 0.80 -7.64
N TYR A 186 8.54 -0.06 -6.96
CA TYR A 186 9.10 -1.04 -6.03
C TYR A 186 9.96 -2.02 -6.85
N HIS A 187 10.86 -1.51 -7.69
CA HIS A 187 11.84 -2.28 -8.42
C HIS A 187 12.78 -2.80 -7.35
N GLU A 188 12.62 -4.11 -7.12
CA GLU A 188 13.69 -5.05 -6.85
C GLU A 188 15.05 -4.38 -6.71
N ARG A 189 15.39 -4.01 -5.48
CA ARG A 189 16.79 -4.00 -5.09
C ARG A 189 17.04 -5.32 -4.39
N THR A 190 17.36 -6.31 -5.23
CA THR A 190 18.13 -7.49 -4.84
C THR A 190 19.40 -6.97 -4.18
N THR A 191 19.48 -7.06 -2.86
CA THR A 191 20.75 -6.89 -2.15
C THR A 191 21.63 -8.08 -2.54
N ILE A 192 22.74 -7.80 -3.24
CA ILE A 192 23.90 -8.70 -3.32
C ILE A 192 24.72 -8.49 -2.05
#